data_AF-A0A5N7Z8P4-F1
#
_entry.id   AF-A0A5N7Z8P4-F1
#
_cell.length_a   1.000
_cell.length_b   1.000
_cell.length_c   1.000
_cell.angle_alpha   90.00
_cell.angle_beta   90.00
_cell.angle_gamma   90.00
#
_symmetry.space_group_name_H-M   'P 1'
#
loop_
_entity.id
_entity.type
_entity.pdbx_description
1 polymer ?
#
loop_
_entity_poly.entity_id
_entity_poly.type
_entity_poly.pdbx_seq_one_letter_code
_entity_poly.pdbx_strand_id
1 'polypeptide(L)'
;MDTTTTISPALKSHLLSLYQIAISDDHFSVSELEMLYQLAEEKGLTKEDLGGLLLHPVMHGMVLPERLEIRIEYLYDLTRMIWANGRISGNEREALQKYCRKFEFLDENIEDLTDYFIDCVQKGIRKEEIINQLNA
;
A
#
# COMPACT_ATOMS: atom_id res chain seq x y z
N MET A 1 30.18 -7.01 -1.16
CA MET A 1 29.53 -7.73 -0.04
C MET A 1 28.06 -7.69 -0.37
N ASP A 2 27.54 -8.76 -0.96
CA ASP A 2 26.14 -8.87 -1.30
C ASP A 2 25.35 -9.09 -0.01
N THR A 3 24.78 -8.00 0.52
CA THR A 3 23.80 -8.08 1.58
C THR A 3 22.48 -8.50 0.93
N THR A 4 22.23 -9.80 0.87
CA THR A 4 20.92 -10.31 0.45
C THR A 4 19.89 -9.88 1.49
N THR A 5 19.23 -8.74 1.26
CA THR A 5 18.17 -8.22 2.13
C THR A 5 17.08 -9.27 2.22
N THR A 6 16.91 -9.87 3.40
CA THR A 6 15.87 -10.90 3.61
C THR A 6 14.52 -10.20 3.76
N ILE A 7 13.77 -10.11 2.66
CA ILE A 7 12.42 -9.51 2.63
C ILE A 7 11.45 -10.44 3.38
N SER A 8 10.73 -9.91 4.36
CA SER A 8 9.71 -10.70 5.06
C SER A 8 8.57 -11.09 4.10
N PRO A 9 7.91 -12.26 4.29
CA PRO A 9 6.78 -12.66 3.45
C PRO A 9 5.64 -11.63 3.43
N ALA A 10 5.36 -10.99 4.57
CA ALA A 10 4.34 -9.94 4.68
C ALA A 10 4.71 -8.69 3.88
N LEU A 11 5.96 -8.22 3.98
CA LEU A 11 6.45 -7.07 3.22
C LEU A 11 6.44 -7.35 1.71
N LYS A 12 6.90 -8.54 1.31
CA LYS A 12 6.83 -9.01 -0.08
C LYS A 12 5.38 -9.02 -0.59
N SER A 13 4.45 -9.56 0.20
CA SER A 13 3.03 -9.60 -0.15
C SER A 13 2.46 -8.19 -0.31
N HIS A 14 2.84 -7.24 0.55
CA HIS A 14 2.39 -5.84 0.50
C HIS A 14 2.88 -5.12 -0.76
N LEU A 15 4.17 -5.21 -1.08
CA LEU A 15 4.72 -4.55 -2.27
C LEU A 15 4.16 -5.13 -3.57
N LEU A 16 3.97 -6.45 -3.65
CA LEU A 16 3.32 -7.09 -4.80
C LEU A 16 1.84 -6.70 -4.91
N SER A 17 1.19 -6.50 -3.77
CA SER A 17 -0.20 -6.03 -3.70
C SER A 17 -0.34 -4.60 -4.24
N LEU A 18 0.58 -3.71 -3.85
CA LEU A 18 0.67 -2.35 -4.38
C LEU A 18 0.91 -2.37 -5.90
N TYR A 19 1.90 -3.13 -6.36
CA TYR A 19 2.19 -3.28 -7.79
C TYR A 19 0.98 -3.79 -8.58
N GLN A 20 0.24 -4.77 -8.03
CA GLN A 20 -0.97 -5.28 -8.67
C GLN A 20 -2.03 -4.21 -8.88
N ILE A 21 -2.26 -3.35 -7.89
CA ILE A 21 -3.25 -2.28 -8.01
C ILE A 21 -2.82 -1.32 -9.12
N ALA A 22 -1.56 -0.92 -9.09
CA ALA A 22 -0.95 -0.05 -10.09
C ALA A 22 -1.12 -0.58 -11.52
N ILE A 23 -0.93 -1.88 -11.77
CA ILE A 23 -1.11 -2.49 -13.10
C ILE A 23 -2.55 -2.93 -13.41
N SER A 24 -3.45 -2.89 -12.42
CA SER A 24 -4.87 -3.26 -12.62
C SER A 24 -5.69 -2.11 -13.18
N ASP A 25 -5.18 -0.87 -13.08
CA ASP A 25 -5.78 0.27 -13.77
C ASP A 25 -5.28 0.33 -15.23
N ASP A 26 -6.08 0.91 -16.12
CA ASP A 26 -5.72 1.07 -17.54
C ASP A 26 -4.57 2.09 -17.74
N HIS A 27 -4.19 2.82 -16.68
CA HIS A 27 -3.14 3.84 -16.70
C HIS A 27 -2.22 3.73 -15.48
N PHE A 28 -1.28 2.78 -15.49
CA PHE A 28 -0.18 2.80 -14.54
C PHE A 28 0.75 3.98 -14.83
N SER A 29 0.78 4.98 -13.94
CA SER A 29 1.56 6.20 -14.16
C SER A 29 3.00 6.07 -13.65
N VAL A 30 3.89 6.90 -14.22
CA VAL A 30 5.29 6.99 -13.75
C VAL A 30 5.33 7.43 -12.28
N SER A 31 4.43 8.31 -11.85
CA SER A 31 4.36 8.81 -10.47
C SER A 31 3.92 7.73 -9.47
N GLU A 32 2.99 6.84 -9.82
CA GLU A 32 2.65 5.68 -8.98
C GLU A 32 3.82 4.71 -8.87
N LEU A 33 4.55 4.47 -9.97
CA LEU A 33 5.74 3.62 -9.96
C LEU A 33 6.85 4.22 -9.08
N GLU A 34 7.12 5.51 -9.21
CA GLU A 34 8.08 6.23 -8.37
C GLU A 34 7.69 6.18 -6.89
N MET A 35 6.39 6.33 -6.58
CA MET A 35 5.89 6.18 -5.22
C MET A 35 6.08 4.76 -4.69
N LEU A 36 5.84 3.72 -5.50
CA LEU A 36 6.11 2.33 -5.11
C LEU A 36 7.59 2.10 -4.78
N TYR A 37 8.51 2.64 -5.58
CA TYR A 37 9.95 2.60 -5.28
C TYR A 37 10.28 3.34 -3.98
N GLN A 38 9.70 4.52 -3.77
CA GLN A 38 9.90 5.28 -2.54
C GLN A 38 9.41 4.51 -1.30
N LEU A 39 8.24 3.87 -1.37
CA LEU A 39 7.71 3.05 -0.27
C LEU A 39 8.59 1.83 0.04
N ALA A 40 9.21 1.24 -0.98
CA ALA A 40 10.17 0.15 -0.80
C ALA A 40 11.46 0.67 -0.11
N GLU A 41 11.98 1.82 -0.54
CA GLU A 41 13.15 2.48 0.06
C GLU A 41 12.89 2.85 1.54
N GLU A 42 11.71 3.38 1.86
CA GLU A 42 11.27 3.66 3.24
C GLU A 42 11.27 2.41 4.14
N LYS A 43 11.16 1.22 3.55
CA LYS A 43 11.18 -0.09 4.22
C LYS A 43 12.54 -0.79 4.13
N GLY A 44 13.57 -0.08 3.66
CA GLY A 44 14.96 -0.53 3.60
C GLY A 44 15.30 -1.40 2.39
N LEU A 45 14.48 -1.36 1.33
CA LEU A 45 14.73 -2.09 0.08
C LEU A 45 15.36 -1.17 -0.96
N THR A 46 16.30 -1.71 -1.72
CA THR A 46 16.88 -1.03 -2.88
C THR A 46 15.96 -1.11 -4.10
N LYS A 47 16.25 -0.31 -5.13
CA LYS A 47 15.55 -0.41 -6.41
C LYS A 47 15.77 -1.76 -7.07
N GLU A 48 16.96 -2.34 -6.89
CA GLU A 48 17.32 -3.67 -7.36
C GLU A 48 16.51 -4.76 -6.65
N ASP A 49 16.34 -4.66 -5.32
CA ASP A 49 15.51 -5.59 -4.53
C ASP A 49 14.06 -5.59 -5.02
N LEU A 50 13.47 -4.39 -5.17
CA LEU A 50 12.11 -4.26 -5.68
C LEU A 50 12.02 -4.71 -7.14
N GLY A 51 12.97 -4.32 -8.01
CA GLY A 51 13.00 -4.74 -9.41
C GLY A 51 13.03 -6.26 -9.56
N GLY A 52 13.87 -6.95 -8.77
CA GLY A 52 13.91 -8.41 -8.72
C GLY A 52 12.58 -9.04 -8.26
N LEU A 53 11.88 -8.37 -7.32
CA LEU A 53 10.55 -8.80 -6.86
C LEU A 53 9.50 -8.71 -7.97
N LEU A 54 9.53 -7.64 -8.76
CA LEU A 54 8.58 -7.38 -9.84
C LEU A 54 8.80 -8.27 -11.08
N LEU A 55 10.04 -8.73 -11.32
CA LEU A 55 10.36 -9.64 -12.43
C LEU A 55 9.81 -11.07 -12.23
N HIS A 56 9.62 -11.49 -10.98
CA HIS A 56 9.07 -12.79 -10.62
C HIS A 56 7.92 -12.63 -9.61
N PRO A 57 6.76 -12.09 -10.04
CA PRO A 57 5.63 -11.82 -9.16
C PRO A 57 4.87 -13.12 -8.85
N VAL A 58 5.49 -14.01 -8.08
CA VAL A 58 4.82 -15.19 -7.54
C VAL A 58 4.10 -14.77 -6.26
N MET A 59 2.78 -14.60 -6.36
CA MET A 59 1.93 -14.33 -5.21
C MET A 59 1.36 -15.63 -4.63
N HIS A 60 1.67 -15.90 -3.37
CA HIS A 60 1.00 -16.91 -2.56
C HIS A 60 -0.10 -16.25 -1.74
N GLY A 61 -1.14 -15.74 -2.39
CA GLY A 61 -2.21 -14.98 -1.73
C GLY A 61 -1.72 -13.70 -1.04
N MET A 62 -2.67 -12.91 -0.55
CA MET A 62 -2.32 -11.79 0.34
C MET A 62 -2.06 -12.34 1.74
N VAL A 63 -0.95 -11.93 2.36
CA VAL A 63 -0.70 -12.17 3.77
C VAL A 63 -1.41 -11.09 4.59
N LEU A 64 -2.41 -11.50 5.37
CA LEU A 64 -3.12 -10.62 6.30
C LEU A 64 -2.16 -10.20 7.44
N PRO A 65 -1.94 -8.88 7.67
CA PRO A 65 -1.15 -8.45 8.80
C PRO A 65 -1.84 -8.75 10.13
N GLU A 66 -1.11 -9.31 11.09
CA GLU A 66 -1.67 -9.68 12.41
C GLU A 66 -1.99 -8.45 13.28
N ARG A 67 -1.24 -7.37 13.10
CA ARG A 67 -1.33 -6.16 13.92
C ARG A 67 -2.11 -5.06 13.21
N LEU A 68 -3.03 -4.42 13.93
CA LEU A 68 -3.82 -3.30 13.41
C LEU A 68 -2.94 -2.16 12.88
N GLU A 69 -1.85 -1.84 13.58
CA GLU A 69 -0.93 -0.78 13.13
C GLU A 69 -0.33 -1.07 11.75
N ILE A 70 -0.03 -2.34 11.45
CA ILE A 70 0.51 -2.76 10.16
C ILE A 70 -0.58 -2.71 9.09
N ARG A 71 -1.83 -3.08 9.42
CA ARG A 71 -2.98 -2.93 8.51
C ARG A 71 -3.17 -1.46 8.12
N ILE A 72 -3.12 -0.55 9.11
CA ILE A 72 -3.22 0.90 8.91
C ILE A 72 -2.06 1.42 8.06
N GLU A 73 -0.81 1.01 8.35
CA GLU A 73 0.36 1.38 7.56
C GLU A 73 0.20 0.95 6.10
N TYR A 74 -0.29 -0.26 5.84
CA TYR A 74 -0.46 -0.77 4.48
C TYR A 74 -1.57 -0.05 3.71
N LEU A 75 -2.67 0.32 4.37
CA LEU A 75 -3.72 1.14 3.76
C LEU A 75 -3.23 2.57 3.49
N TYR A 76 -2.43 3.14 4.38
CA TYR A 76 -1.81 4.44 4.18
C TYR A 76 -0.82 4.44 2.99
N ASP A 77 0.04 3.43 2.90
CA ASP A 77 0.96 3.25 1.78
C ASP A 77 0.20 3.11 0.45
N LEU A 78 -0.87 2.31 0.43
CA LEU A 78 -1.72 2.17 -0.74
C LEU A 78 -2.33 3.51 -1.15
N THR A 79 -2.87 4.25 -0.19
CA THR A 79 -3.50 5.55 -0.44
C THR A 79 -2.48 6.56 -0.98
N ARG A 80 -1.25 6.57 -0.46
CA ARG A 80 -0.16 7.39 -1.00
C ARG A 80 0.20 7.02 -2.44
N MET A 81 0.23 5.73 -2.74
CA MET A 81 0.55 5.24 -4.08
C MET A 81 -0.47 5.69 -5.11
N ILE A 82 -1.76 5.46 -4.86
CA ILE A 82 -2.84 5.85 -5.80
C ILE A 82 -3.01 7.37 -5.87
N TRP A 83 -2.69 8.12 -4.80
CA TRP A 83 -2.72 9.59 -4.81
C TRP A 83 -1.50 10.22 -5.51
N ALA A 84 -0.47 9.45 -5.90
CA ALA A 84 0.83 10.00 -6.31
C ALA A 84 0.75 10.98 -7.50
N ASN A 85 -0.21 10.78 -8.41
CA ASN A 85 -0.45 11.66 -9.57
C ASN A 85 -1.39 12.85 -9.27
N GLY A 86 -1.89 12.96 -8.03
CA GLY A 86 -2.82 14.00 -7.56
C GLY A 86 -4.30 13.74 -7.87
N ARG A 87 -4.66 12.52 -8.29
CA ARG A 87 -6.04 12.07 -8.58
C ARG A 87 -6.20 10.62 -8.16
N ILE A 88 -7.43 10.23 -7.82
CA ILE A 88 -7.78 8.83 -7.56
C ILE A 88 -8.96 8.46 -8.45
N SER A 89 -8.78 7.40 -9.24
CA SER A 89 -9.81 6.84 -10.12
C SER A 89 -10.84 6.04 -9.32
N GLY A 90 -11.98 5.73 -9.94
CA GLY A 90 -12.98 4.85 -9.34
C GLY A 90 -12.42 3.46 -9.03
N ASN A 91 -11.61 2.91 -9.95
CA ASN A 91 -10.97 1.61 -9.80
C ASN A 91 -9.96 1.60 -8.63
N GLU A 92 -9.18 2.67 -8.48
CA GLU A 92 -8.21 2.81 -7.38
C GLU A 92 -8.91 2.94 -6.03
N ARG A 93 -10.02 3.70 -5.96
CA ARG A 93 -10.85 3.78 -4.75
C ARG A 93 -11.45 2.42 -4.41
N GLU A 94 -12.01 1.71 -5.39
CA GLU A 94 -12.54 0.35 -5.20
C GLU A 94 -11.44 -0.64 -4.76
N ALA A 95 -10.22 -0.48 -5.27
CA ALA A 95 -9.07 -1.26 -4.83
C ALA A 95 -8.74 -1.00 -3.36
N LEU A 96 -8.69 0.27 -2.92
CA LEU A 96 -8.49 0.62 -1.50
C LEU A 96 -9.57 0.00 -0.61
N GLN A 97 -10.85 0.10 -0.99
CA GLN A 97 -11.96 -0.53 -0.26
C GLN A 97 -11.83 -2.04 -0.17
N LYS A 98 -11.43 -2.70 -1.26
CA LYS A 98 -11.19 -4.15 -1.28
C LYS A 98 -10.09 -4.54 -0.30
N TYR A 99 -9.07 -3.70 -0.12
CA TYR A 99 -8.00 -3.92 0.86
C TYR A 99 -8.48 -3.70 2.29
N CYS A 100 -9.29 -2.66 2.55
CA CYS A 100 -9.96 -2.50 3.84
C CYS A 100 -10.74 -3.77 4.22
N ARG A 101 -11.53 -4.35 3.30
CA ARG A 101 -12.24 -5.61 3.55
C ARG A 101 -11.31 -6.80 3.78
N LYS A 102 -10.25 -6.93 2.96
CA LYS A 102 -9.25 -8.00 3.12
C LYS A 102 -8.50 -7.92 4.45
N PHE A 103 -8.36 -6.72 5.01
CA PHE A 103 -7.79 -6.48 6.33
C PHE A 103 -8.83 -6.56 7.46
N GLU A 104 -10.00 -7.14 7.18
CA GLU A 104 -11.06 -7.45 8.14
C GLU A 104 -11.65 -6.23 8.86
N PHE A 105 -11.60 -5.05 8.24
CA PHE A 105 -12.41 -3.92 8.69
C PHE A 105 -13.89 -4.21 8.41
N LEU A 106 -14.78 -3.73 9.29
CA LEU A 106 -16.22 -3.94 9.16
C LEU A 106 -16.77 -3.29 7.90
N ASP A 107 -17.62 -3.99 7.16
CA ASP A 107 -18.19 -3.51 5.88
C ASP A 107 -18.88 -2.14 6.01
N GLU A 108 -19.54 -1.88 7.14
CA GLU A 108 -20.22 -0.61 7.43
C GLU A 108 -19.25 0.59 7.53
N ASN A 109 -17.97 0.35 7.83
CA ASN A 109 -16.95 1.37 7.98
C ASN A 109 -16.10 1.58 6.71
N ILE A 110 -16.29 0.77 5.66
CA ILE A 110 -15.36 0.74 4.52
C ILE A 110 -15.37 2.05 3.75
N GLU A 111 -16.54 2.64 3.51
CA GLU A 111 -16.66 3.93 2.81
C GLU A 111 -15.98 5.05 3.61
N ASP A 112 -16.36 5.21 4.87
CA ASP A 112 -15.82 6.26 5.75
C ASP A 112 -14.31 6.11 5.98
N LEU A 113 -13.82 4.88 6.16
CA LEU A 113 -12.40 4.60 6.34
C LEU A 113 -11.61 4.93 5.07
N THR A 114 -12.15 4.59 3.91
CA THR A 114 -11.54 4.91 2.61
C THR A 114 -11.42 6.42 2.42
N ASP A 115 -12.50 7.15 2.66
CA ASP A 115 -12.50 8.62 2.53
C ASP A 115 -11.58 9.28 3.56
N TYR A 116 -11.53 8.76 4.78
CA TYR A 116 -10.61 9.22 5.82
C TYR A 116 -9.13 9.06 5.42
N PHE A 117 -8.73 7.89 4.89
CA PHE A 117 -7.35 7.70 4.44
C PHE A 117 -6.99 8.66 3.30
N ILE A 118 -7.88 8.82 2.32
CA ILE A 118 -7.69 9.74 1.20
C ILE A 118 -7.51 11.17 1.71
N ASP A 119 -8.41 11.63 2.58
CA ASP A 119 -8.35 12.96 3.19
C ASP A 119 -7.05 13.18 3.97
N CYS A 120 -6.62 12.20 4.77
CA CYS A 120 -5.37 12.26 5.52
C CYS A 120 -4.16 12.41 4.60
N VAL A 121 -4.07 11.61 3.54
CA VAL A 121 -2.97 11.67 2.57
C VAL A 121 -2.98 12.99 1.81
N GLN A 122 -4.15 13.47 1.38
CA GLN A 122 -4.30 14.77 0.70
C GLN A 122 -3.86 15.95 1.57
N LYS A 123 -4.13 15.88 2.87
CA LYS A 123 -3.71 16.88 3.87
C LYS A 123 -2.27 16.73 4.33
N GLY A 124 -1.57 15.66 3.92
CA GLY A 124 -0.20 15.38 4.36
C GLY A 124 -0.10 14.95 5.83
N ILE A 125 -1.16 14.36 6.39
CA ILE A 125 -1.15 13.80 7.74
C ILE A 125 -0.20 12.60 7.78
N ARG A 126 0.65 12.54 8.80
CA ARG A 126 1.66 11.48 8.93
C ARG A 126 1.04 10.17 9.43
N LYS A 127 1.61 9.04 9.00
CA LYS A 127 1.12 7.70 9.39
C LYS A 127 1.04 7.49 10.90
N GLU A 128 1.99 8.03 11.66
CA GLU A 128 2.02 7.87 13.12
C GLU A 128 0.81 8.54 13.77
N GLU A 129 0.33 9.64 13.21
CA GLU A 129 -0.85 10.33 13.69
C GLU A 129 -2.12 9.55 13.41
N ILE A 130 -2.23 8.97 12.20
CA ILE A 130 -3.36 8.10 11.82
C ILE A 130 -3.42 6.85 12.72
N ILE A 131 -2.27 6.19 12.94
CA ILE A 131 -2.18 5.03 13.83
C ILE A 131 -2.65 5.39 15.23
N ASN A 132 -2.26 6.57 15.76
CA ASN A 132 -2.72 7.01 17.08
C ASN A 132 -4.21 7.31 17.12
N GLN A 133 -4.80 7.88 16.05
CA GLN A 133 -6.23 8.19 15.99
C GLN A 133 -7.10 6.93 15.91
N LEU A 134 -6.65 5.90 15.18
CA LEU A 134 -7.40 4.66 14.99
C LEU A 134 -7.18 3.61 16.09
N ASN A 135 -6.14 3.77 16.91
CA ASN A 135 -5.89 2.94 18.09
C ASN A 135 -6.48 3.50 19.40
N ALA A 136 -7.03 4.71 19.37
CA ALA A 136 -7.62 5.38 20.53
C ALA A 136 -9.05 4.92 20.80
#